data_AF-W5YLQ8-F1
#
_entry.id   AF-W5YLQ8-F1
#
_cell.length_a   1.000
_cell.length_b   1.000
_cell.length_c   1.000
_cell.angle_alpha   90.00
_cell.angle_beta   90.00
_cell.angle_gamma   90.00
#
_symmetry.space_group_name_H-M   'P 1'
#
loop_
_entity.id
_entity.type
_entity.pdbx_description
1 polymer ?
#
loop_
_entity_poly.entity_id
_entity_poly.type
_entity_poly.pdbx_seq_one_letter_code
_entity_poly.pdbx_strand_id
1 'polypeptide(L)'
;MVQRGFLGSRRVNPSRDLDEALLTRMAEQTGGRYFRARSLPELELIYESINQLEPIELEGKLYRPVTELFAWPAGLAALLWLVLLLLRHGSSLVKFGQPTVRRETDG
;
A
#
# COMPACT_ATOMS: atom_id res chain seq x y z
N MET A 1 -6.51 40.17 6.96
CA MET A 1 -7.31 39.49 8.01
C MET A 1 -7.42 40.45 9.21
N VAL A 2 -8.60 40.59 9.83
CA VAL A 2 -8.77 41.46 11.01
C VAL A 2 -8.59 40.60 12.25
N GLN A 3 -7.46 40.72 12.94
CA GLN A 3 -7.28 40.06 14.24
C GLN A 3 -7.86 40.96 15.33
N ARG A 4 -8.69 40.36 16.21
CA ARG A 4 -9.33 41.06 17.32
C ARG A 4 -8.37 41.04 18.52
N GLY A 5 -7.72 42.17 18.79
CA GLY A 5 -6.93 42.38 20.01
C GLY A 5 -7.76 43.00 21.13
N PHE A 6 -7.29 42.88 22.37
CA PHE A 6 -7.95 43.38 23.60
C PHE A 6 -8.17 44.92 23.61
N LEU A 7 -7.45 45.68 22.77
CA LEU A 7 -7.60 47.13 22.62
C LEU A 7 -7.69 47.55 21.13
N GLY A 8 -8.69 47.04 20.41
CA GLY A 8 -9.04 47.51 19.06
C GLY A 8 -8.63 46.57 17.91
N SER A 9 -9.33 46.70 16.78
CA SER A 9 -9.15 45.86 15.59
C SER A 9 -7.94 46.34 14.77
N ARG A 10 -6.85 45.57 14.79
CA ARG A 10 -5.68 45.83 13.94
C ARG A 10 -5.89 45.13 12.60
N ARG A 11 -6.00 45.90 11.51
CA ARG A 11 -5.88 45.37 10.15
C ARG A 11 -4.42 44.99 9.91
N VAL A 12 -4.12 43.70 10.01
CA VAL A 12 -2.80 43.17 9.64
C VAL A 12 -2.82 42.92 8.13
N ASN A 13 -1.93 43.62 7.42
CA ASN A 13 -1.65 43.38 6.01
C ASN A 13 -0.43 42.44 5.93
N PRO A 14 -0.64 41.11 5.74
CA PRO A 14 0.46 40.15 5.68
C PRO A 14 1.38 40.36 4.46
N SER A 15 0.98 41.20 3.50
CA SER A 15 1.72 41.44 2.26
C SER A 15 2.70 42.63 2.33
N ARG A 16 2.81 43.31 3.48
CA ARG A 16 3.66 44.51 3.61
C ARG A 16 5.16 44.18 3.59
N ASP A 17 5.54 43.05 4.18
CA ASP A 17 6.94 42.66 4.39
C ASP A 17 7.31 41.41 3.55
N LEU A 18 6.55 41.16 2.46
CA LEU A 18 6.72 39.98 1.60
C LEU A 18 7.72 40.24 0.46
N ASP A 19 8.74 39.39 0.33
CA ASP A 19 9.69 39.43 -0.78
C ASP A 19 9.10 38.77 -2.04
N GLU A 20 8.42 39.58 -2.85
CA GLU A 20 7.81 39.15 -4.11
C GLU A 20 8.86 38.68 -5.13
N ALA A 21 10.06 39.25 -5.08
CA ALA A 21 11.12 38.92 -6.03
C ALA A 21 11.62 37.49 -5.82
N LEU A 22 11.80 37.09 -4.56
CA LEU A 22 12.16 35.72 -4.19
C LEU A 22 11.06 34.72 -4.56
N LEU A 23 9.80 35.04 -4.26
CA LEU A 23 8.67 34.15 -4.56
C LEU A 23 8.45 33.97 -6.07
N THR A 24 8.66 35.02 -6.85
CA THR A 24 8.59 34.94 -8.32
C THR A 24 9.67 34.02 -8.87
N ARG A 25 10.92 34.17 -8.40
CA ARG A 25 12.04 33.29 -8.81
C ARG A 25 11.78 31.83 -8.46
N MET A 26 11.24 31.53 -7.28
CA MET A 26 10.90 30.15 -6.89
C MET A 26 9.80 29.54 -7.79
N ALA A 27 8.78 30.33 -8.14
CA ALA A 27 7.73 29.87 -9.04
C ALA A 27 8.29 29.58 -10.44
N GLU A 28 9.12 30.48 -10.99
CA GLU A 28 9.78 30.28 -12.29
C GLU A 28 10.68 29.04 -12.29
N GLN A 29 11.45 28.82 -11.22
CA GLN A 29 12.34 27.66 -11.10
C GLN A 29 11.60 26.32 -11.04
N THR A 30 10.38 26.30 -10.51
CA THR A 30 9.56 25.08 -10.38
C THR A 30 8.59 24.89 -11.56
N GLY A 31 8.59 25.80 -12.54
CA GLY A 31 7.62 25.79 -13.64
C GLY A 31 6.21 26.20 -13.24
N GLY A 32 6.05 26.75 -12.03
CA GLY A 32 4.81 27.31 -11.52
C GLY A 32 4.64 28.78 -11.89
N ARG A 33 3.59 29.41 -11.34
CA ARG A 33 3.33 30.85 -11.49
C ARG A 33 3.10 31.48 -10.13
N TYR A 34 3.72 32.63 -9.90
CA TYR A 34 3.47 33.43 -8.71
C TYR A 34 2.17 34.23 -8.86
N PHE A 35 1.35 34.23 -7.81
CA PHE A 35 0.10 35.00 -7.74
C PHE A 35 0.07 35.82 -6.44
N ARG A 36 -0.41 37.08 -6.53
CA ARG A 36 -0.53 37.98 -5.38
C ARG A 36 -1.98 38.38 -5.18
N ALA A 37 -2.65 37.81 -4.17
CA ALA A 37 -3.99 38.23 -3.78
C ALA A 37 -3.92 39.41 -2.79
N ARG A 38 -4.51 40.56 -3.16
CA ARG A 38 -4.67 41.77 -2.32
C ARG A 38 -6.06 41.85 -1.69
N SER A 39 -6.99 41.00 -2.14
CA SER A 39 -8.38 40.95 -1.68
C SER A 39 -8.95 39.52 -1.75
N LEU A 40 -10.06 39.25 -1.07
CA LEU A 40 -10.74 37.95 -1.16
C LEU A 40 -11.21 37.61 -2.59
N PRO A 41 -11.82 38.53 -3.36
CA PRO A 41 -12.24 38.22 -4.73
C PRO A 41 -11.07 37.86 -5.65
N GLU A 42 -9.92 38.52 -5.49
CA GLU A 42 -8.71 38.22 -6.27
C GLU A 42 -8.15 36.82 -5.93
N LEU A 43 -8.26 36.40 -4.67
CA LEU A 43 -7.89 35.05 -4.26
C LEU A 43 -8.76 33.99 -4.93
N GLU A 44 -10.07 34.22 -5.03
CA GLU A 44 -11.02 33.30 -5.65
C GLU A 44 -10.73 33.14 -7.15
N LEU A 45 -10.48 34.24 -7.86
CA LEU A 45 -10.03 34.23 -9.27
C LEU A 45 -8.72 33.47 -9.48
N ILE A 46 -7.76 33.56 -8.56
CA ILE A 46 -6.50 32.81 -8.62
C ILE A 46 -6.80 31.31 -8.52
N TYR A 47 -7.65 30.89 -7.58
CA TYR A 47 -8.03 29.48 -7.45
C TYR A 47 -8.80 28.97 -8.67
N GLU A 48 -9.71 29.75 -9.24
CA GLU A 48 -10.39 29.39 -10.49
C GLU A 48 -9.38 29.21 -11.64
N SER A 49 -8.39 30.11 -11.75
CA SER A 49 -7.35 30.03 -12.78
C SER A 49 -6.44 28.81 -12.61
N ILE A 50 -6.12 28.42 -11.37
CA ILE A 50 -5.35 27.20 -11.07
C ILE A 50 -6.18 25.96 -11.41
N ASN A 51 -7.49 25.99 -11.10
CA ASN A 51 -8.39 24.87 -11.32
C ASN A 51 -8.70 24.63 -12.81
N GLN A 52 -8.57 25.66 -13.66
CA GLN A 52 -8.71 25.55 -15.12
C GLN A 52 -7.57 24.74 -15.79
N LEU A 53 -6.48 24.44 -15.09
CA LEU A 53 -5.39 23.57 -15.56
C LEU A 53 -5.68 22.07 -15.30
N GLU A 54 -6.92 21.66 -15.55
CA GLU A 54 -7.51 20.32 -15.37
C GLU A 54 -6.63 19.14 -15.90
N PRO A 55 -6.93 17.89 -15.50
CA PRO A 55 -6.67 17.25 -14.22
C PRO A 55 -5.25 16.64 -14.17
N ILE A 56 -4.72 16.44 -12.97
CA ILE A 56 -3.58 15.54 -12.77
C ILE A 56 -4.10 14.14 -13.11
N GLU A 57 -3.68 13.56 -14.24
CA GLU A 57 -3.71 12.11 -14.42
C GLU A 57 -2.81 11.52 -13.33
N LEU A 58 -3.37 11.39 -12.12
CA LEU A 58 -2.81 10.54 -11.09
C LEU A 58 -2.80 9.17 -11.76
N GLU A 59 -1.65 8.78 -12.31
CA GLU A 59 -1.42 7.45 -12.89
C GLU A 59 -2.04 6.46 -11.92
N GLY A 60 -3.23 5.99 -12.30
CA GLY A 60 -4.13 5.31 -11.39
C GLY A 60 -3.34 4.15 -10.85
N LYS A 61 -3.18 4.07 -9.51
CA LYS A 61 -2.48 2.99 -8.82
C LYS A 61 -2.72 1.70 -9.58
N LEU A 62 -1.73 1.27 -10.35
CA LEU A 62 -1.88 0.14 -11.26
C LEU A 62 -2.25 -1.06 -10.39
N TYR A 63 -3.52 -1.47 -10.47
CA TYR A 63 -3.99 -2.65 -9.77
C TYR A 63 -3.24 -3.82 -10.38
N ARG A 64 -2.24 -4.33 -9.67
CA ARG A 64 -1.46 -5.49 -10.09
C ARG A 64 -2.11 -6.73 -9.50
N PRO A 65 -2.89 -7.50 -10.27
CA PRO A 65 -3.45 -8.75 -9.76
C PRO A 65 -2.31 -9.67 -9.36
N VAL A 66 -2.24 -10.01 -8.07
CA VAL A 66 -1.32 -11.02 -7.56
C VAL A 66 -2.02 -12.37 -7.61
N THR A 67 -1.43 -13.32 -8.31
CA THR A 67 -1.90 -14.72 -8.31
C THR A 67 -1.13 -15.49 -7.25
N GLU A 68 -1.84 -16.07 -6.28
CA GLU A 68 -1.25 -16.88 -5.22
C GLU A 68 -0.98 -18.32 -5.71
N LEU A 69 0.29 -18.66 -5.97
CA LEU A 69 0.68 -19.98 -6.48
C LEU A 69 0.96 -21.01 -5.35
N PHE A 70 0.87 -20.63 -4.07
CA PHE A 70 1.26 -21.50 -2.95
C PHE A 70 0.35 -22.74 -2.79
N ALA A 71 -0.87 -22.71 -3.35
CA ALA A 71 -1.80 -23.83 -3.31
C ALA A 71 -1.24 -25.10 -3.99
N TRP A 72 -0.40 -24.93 -5.03
CA TRP A 72 0.22 -26.04 -5.75
C TRP A 72 1.21 -26.85 -4.90
N PRO A 73 2.27 -26.26 -4.31
CA PRO A 73 3.19 -27.00 -3.45
C PRO A 73 2.50 -27.50 -2.17
N ALA A 74 1.54 -26.75 -1.60
CA ALA A 74 0.78 -27.19 -0.43
C ALA A 74 -0.08 -28.43 -0.73
N GLY A 75 -0.78 -28.43 -1.87
CA GLY A 75 -1.59 -29.57 -2.32
C GLY A 75 -0.74 -30.81 -2.60
N LEU A 76 0.43 -30.63 -3.23
CA LEU A 76 1.39 -31.73 -3.45
C LEU A 76 1.86 -32.34 -2.12
N ALA A 77 2.24 -31.50 -1.15
CA ALA A 77 2.69 -31.97 0.16
C ALA A 77 1.58 -32.73 0.90
N ALA A 78 0.34 -32.22 0.87
CA ALA A 78 -0.81 -32.87 1.48
C ALA A 78 -1.11 -34.23 0.84
N LEU A 79 -1.03 -34.32 -0.49
CA LEU A 79 -1.22 -35.56 -1.24
C LEU A 79 -0.14 -36.59 -0.90
N LEU A 80 1.13 -36.19 -0.91
CA LEU A 80 2.24 -37.06 -0.54
C LEU A 80 2.12 -37.58 0.90
N TRP A 81 1.69 -36.72 1.82
CA TRP A 81 1.45 -37.12 3.22
C TRP A 81 0.31 -38.14 3.34
N LEU A 82 -0.79 -37.93 2.61
CA LEU A 82 -1.92 -38.87 2.58
C LEU A 82 -1.52 -40.23 1.99
N VAL A 83 -0.75 -40.23 0.90
CA VAL A 83 -0.19 -41.46 0.30
C VAL A 83 0.70 -42.20 1.30
N LEU A 84 1.58 -41.49 2.02
CA LEU A 84 2.44 -42.09 3.03
C LEU A 84 1.63 -42.73 4.18
N LEU A 85 0.57 -42.07 4.63
CA LEU A 85 -0.33 -42.61 5.66
C LEU A 85 -1.02 -43.91 5.20
N LEU A 86 -1.51 -43.95 3.96
CA LEU A 86 -2.13 -45.15 3.37
C LEU A 86 -1.13 -46.31 3.29
N LEU A 87 0.08 -46.06 2.80
CA LEU A 87 1.14 -47.07 2.72
C LEU A 87 1.53 -47.59 4.11
N ARG A 88 1.62 -46.69 5.10
CA ARG A 88 1.94 -47.04 6.49
C ARG A 88 0.82 -47.88 7.13
N HIS A 89 -0.45 -47.51 6.96
CA HIS A 89 -1.57 -48.30 7.48
C HIS A 89 -1.78 -49.64 6.76
N GLY A 90 -1.52 -49.71 5.45
CA GLY A 90 -1.52 -50.99 4.72
C GLY A 90 -0.44 -51.96 5.23
N SER A 91 0.73 -51.43 5.63
CA SER A 91 1.84 -52.23 6.13
C SER A 91 1.64 -52.82 7.55
N SER A 92 0.70 -52.30 8.34
CA SER A 92 0.41 -52.86 9.68
C SER A 92 -0.48 -54.10 9.65
N LEU A 93 -1.19 -54.37 8.56
CA LEU A 93 -2.01 -55.58 8.40
C LEU A 93 -1.21 -56.80 7.88
N VAL A 94 -0.04 -56.58 7.28
CA VAL A 94 0.78 -57.66 6.67
C VAL A 94 1.73 -58.34 7.68
N LYS A 95 1.92 -57.77 8.88
CA LYS A 95 2.85 -58.31 9.89
C LYS A 95 2.25 -59.32 10.89
N PHE A 96 1.13 -59.96 10.56
CA PHE A 96 0.51 -61.01 11.40
C PHE A 96 0.65 -62.41 10.78
N GLY A 97 1.89 -62.88 10.62
CA GLY A 97 2.15 -64.16 9.97
C GLY A 97 3.59 -64.63 10.08
N GLN A 98 4.14 -64.71 11.28
CA GLN A 98 5.35 -65.50 11.54
C GLN A 98 4.90 -66.84 12.14
N PRO A 99 4.86 -67.95 11.37
CA PRO A 99 4.66 -69.26 11.94
C PRO A 99 5.92 -69.63 12.73
N THR A 100 5.78 -69.81 14.04
CA THR A 100 6.77 -70.47 14.88
C THR A 100 6.87 -71.92 14.41
N VAL A 101 7.83 -72.20 13.51
CA VAL A 101 8.15 -73.56 13.10
C VAL A 101 8.75 -74.29 14.30
N ARG A 102 7.91 -75.10 14.93
CA ARG A 102 8.28 -76.18 15.84
C ARG A 102 9.29 -77.08 15.12
N ARG A 103 10.55 -77.04 15.55
CA ARG A 103 11.49 -78.14 15.29
C ARG A 103 11.60 -78.98 16.55
N GLU A 104 10.84 -80.04 16.51
CA GLU A 104 11.01 -81.26 17.30
C GLU A 104 11.99 -82.14 16.51
N THR A 105 13.19 -82.32 17.06
CA THR A 105 14.23 -83.34 16.80
C THR A 105 15.39 -82.90 17.71
N ASP A 106 15.95 -83.65 18.65
CA ASP A 106 16.24 -85.09 18.69
C ASP A 106 16.70 -85.43 20.13
N GLY A 107 16.49 -86.67 20.58
CA GLY A 107 16.93 -87.18 21.90
C GLY A 107 16.02 -88.23 22.51
#